data_AF-A0A183GAN7-F1
#
_entry.id   AF-A0A183GAN7-F1
#
_cell.length_a   1.000
_cell.length_b   1.000
_cell.length_c   1.000
_cell.angle_alpha   90.00
_cell.angle_beta   90.00
_cell.angle_gamma   90.00
#
_symmetry.space_group_name_H-M   'P 1'
#
loop_
_entity.id
_entity.type
_entity.pdbx_description
1 polymer ?
#
loop_
_entity_poly.entity_id
_entity_poly.type
_entity_poly.pdbx_seq_one_letter_code
_entity_poly.pdbx_strand_id
1 'polypeptide(L)'
;MPASGSSKSQIDFVLVKDRDRSLVRDTKIVLYETVAPQQRPLICALKIAPPSVKKVERCGAPRIKWSRMRENEAAITSRVRLPTVTNVDETWKKATDAIRQAALSELGITKPVRRKVDKQTWL
;
A
#
# COMPACT_ATOMS: atom_id res chain seq x y z
N MET A 1 19.49 41.67 -15.35
CA MET A 1 18.17 41.41 -15.95
C MET A 1 17.35 40.62 -14.95
N PRO A 2 16.14 41.07 -14.56
CA PRO A 2 15.31 40.33 -13.62
C PRO A 2 14.63 39.17 -14.35
N ALA A 3 14.75 37.95 -13.81
CA ALA A 3 14.11 36.77 -14.36
C ALA A 3 12.58 36.88 -14.18
N SER A 4 11.89 37.21 -15.27
CA SER A 4 10.44 37.09 -15.41
C SER A 4 10.09 35.61 -15.60
N GLY A 5 9.49 34.97 -14.61
CA GLY A 5 8.98 33.60 -14.77
C GLY A 5 8.62 32.89 -13.48
N SER A 6 7.61 33.35 -12.76
CA SER A 6 6.86 32.47 -11.85
C SER A 6 5.38 32.45 -12.22
N SER A 7 5.09 31.93 -13.41
CA SER A 7 3.73 31.49 -13.74
C SER A 7 3.33 30.44 -12.70
N LYS A 8 2.45 30.82 -11.76
CA LYS A 8 1.84 29.90 -10.79
C LYS A 8 0.93 28.93 -11.56
N SER A 9 1.50 27.90 -12.17
CA SER A 9 0.73 26.81 -12.76
C SER A 9 0.15 25.96 -11.62
N GLN A 10 -1.18 25.86 -11.55
CA GLN A 10 -1.83 24.88 -10.70
C GLN A 10 -1.78 23.53 -11.42
N ILE A 11 -0.95 22.61 -10.92
CA ILE A 11 -0.73 21.28 -11.52
C ILE A 11 -1.42 20.19 -10.70
N ASP A 12 -1.71 20.45 -9.43
CA ASP A 12 -2.33 19.48 -8.52
C ASP A 12 -3.85 19.66 -8.44
N PHE A 13 -4.59 18.56 -8.63
CA PHE A 13 -6.05 18.51 -8.58
C PHE A 13 -6.53 17.28 -7.80
N VAL A 14 -7.66 17.41 -7.08
CA VAL A 14 -8.40 16.27 -6.52
C VAL A 14 -9.67 16.08 -7.34
N LEU A 15 -9.78 14.95 -8.03
CA LEU A 15 -10.96 14.62 -8.82
C LEU A 15 -11.97 13.84 -7.97
N VAL A 16 -13.22 14.30 -7.96
CA VAL A 16 -14.34 13.67 -7.26
C VAL A 16 -15.44 13.39 -8.27
N LYS A 17 -16.11 12.24 -8.16
CA LYS A 17 -17.28 11.94 -8.99
C LYS A 17 -18.39 12.93 -8.66
N ASP A 18 -19.17 13.34 -9.65
CA ASP A 18 -20.23 14.36 -9.47
C ASP A 18 -21.22 13.99 -8.36
N ARG A 19 -21.67 12.73 -8.32
CA ARG A 19 -22.52 12.18 -7.24
C ARG A 19 -21.95 12.31 -5.83
N ASP A 20 -20.62 12.38 -5.71
CA ASP A 20 -19.89 12.40 -4.44
C ASP A 20 -19.41 13.82 -4.09
N ARG A 21 -19.74 14.83 -4.91
CA ARG A 21 -19.32 16.23 -4.71
C ARG A 21 -19.75 16.79 -3.35
N SER A 22 -20.92 16.37 -2.84
CA SER A 22 -21.45 16.79 -1.53
C SER A 22 -20.64 16.24 -0.34
N LEU A 23 -19.74 15.28 -0.56
CA LEU A 23 -18.85 14.75 0.47
C LEU A 23 -17.65 15.68 0.72
N VAL A 24 -17.31 16.56 -0.22
CA VAL A 24 -16.20 17.51 -0.08
C VAL A 24 -16.59 18.62 0.89
N ARG A 25 -15.88 18.72 2.01
CA ARG A 25 -16.07 19.79 3.01
C ARG A 25 -15.20 21.00 2.74
N ASP A 26 -13.94 20.77 2.41
CA ASP A 26 -12.94 21.82 2.27
C ASP A 26 -11.83 21.36 1.33
N THR A 27 -11.19 22.30 0.66
CA THR A 27 -10.02 22.04 -0.18
C THR A 27 -9.07 23.22 -0.07
N LYS A 28 -7.85 22.97 0.39
CA LYS A 28 -6.86 24.00 0.67
C LYS A 28 -5.49 23.60 0.16
N ILE A 29 -4.75 24.59 -0.32
CA ILE A 29 -3.34 24.45 -0.66
C ILE A 29 -2.56 24.89 0.58
N VAL A 30 -1.71 24.00 1.10
CA VAL A 30 -0.85 24.36 2.24
C VAL A 30 0.39 25.06 1.71
N LEU A 31 0.53 26.34 2.05
CA LEU A 31 1.79 27.06 1.89
C LEU A 31 2.67 26.73 3.10
N TYR A 32 3.81 26.11 2.86
CA TYR A 32 4.87 25.98 3.85
C TYR A 32 5.96 27.00 3.51
N GLU A 33 6.67 27.51 4.51
CA GLU A 33 7.84 28.36 4.28
C GLU A 33 8.93 27.54 3.60
N THR A 34 9.31 27.93 2.38
CA THR A 34 10.12 27.11 1.48
C THR A 34 11.55 27.62 1.34
N VAL A 35 12.53 26.78 1.71
CA VAL A 35 13.91 26.86 1.21
C VAL A 35 14.06 26.15 -0.16
N ALA A 36 13.06 25.36 -0.59
CA ALA A 36 12.63 25.07 -1.98
C ALA A 36 12.01 23.67 -2.08
N PRO A 37 10.68 23.59 -2.26
CA PRO A 37 10.12 22.62 -3.22
C PRO A 37 9.07 23.24 -4.17
N GLN A 38 9.12 22.80 -5.42
CA GLN A 38 8.32 23.35 -6.54
C GLN A 38 6.82 23.03 -6.46
N GLN A 39 6.42 22.04 -5.67
CA GLN A 39 5.03 21.59 -5.56
C GLN A 39 4.41 22.00 -4.21
N ARG A 40 3.14 22.41 -4.24
CA ARG A 40 2.38 22.84 -3.07
C ARG A 40 1.32 21.78 -2.76
N PRO A 41 1.38 21.12 -1.60
CA PRO A 41 0.41 20.09 -1.25
C PRO A 41 -1.03 20.62 -1.28
N LEU A 42 -1.88 19.96 -2.06
CA LEU A 42 -3.33 20.15 -2.07
C LEU A 42 -3.98 19.17 -1.09
N ILE A 43 -4.71 19.67 -0.11
CA ILE A 43 -5.44 18.87 0.88
C ILE A 43 -6.93 19.04 0.65
N CYS A 44 -7.66 17.92 0.51
CA CYS A 44 -9.11 17.88 0.40
C CYS A 44 -9.71 17.12 1.59
N ALA A 45 -10.59 17.78 2.34
CA ALA A 45 -11.32 17.17 3.45
C ALA A 45 -12.64 16.58 2.96
N LEU A 46 -12.84 15.27 3.17
CA LEU A 46 -14.03 14.52 2.75
C LEU A 46 -14.81 14.03 3.97
N LYS A 47 -16.14 14.21 3.99
CA LYS A 47 -17.05 13.67 5.00
C LYS A 47 -17.55 12.30 4.54
N ILE A 48 -16.80 11.26 4.84
CA ILE A 48 -17.17 9.88 4.53
C ILE A 48 -17.77 9.26 5.80
N ALA A 49 -19.01 8.78 5.72
CA ALA A 49 -19.58 7.97 6.79
C ALA A 49 -18.78 6.66 6.91
N PRO A 50 -18.49 6.17 8.13
CA PRO A 50 -17.89 4.85 8.29
C PRO A 50 -18.73 3.82 7.52
N PRO A 51 -18.11 2.92 6.74
CA PRO A 51 -18.86 1.94 5.97
C PRO A 51 -19.76 1.14 6.91
N SER A 52 -21.08 1.26 6.73
CA SER A 52 -22.09 0.51 7.49
C SER A 52 -22.21 -0.95 7.06
N VAL A 53 -21.40 -1.37 6.07
CA VAL A 53 -21.28 -2.78 5.71
C VAL A 53 -20.88 -3.53 6.97
N LYS A 54 -21.75 -4.45 7.40
CA LYS A 54 -21.41 -5.58 8.25
C LYS A 54 -19.98 -5.95 7.87
N LYS A 55 -19.04 -5.90 8.82
CA LYS A 55 -17.69 -6.43 8.61
C LYS A 55 -17.88 -7.92 8.37
N VAL A 56 -18.33 -8.29 7.17
CA VAL A 56 -18.02 -9.57 6.57
C VAL A 56 -16.51 -9.52 6.59
N GLU A 57 -15.98 -10.25 7.55
CA GLU A 57 -14.57 -10.50 7.71
C GLU A 57 -14.11 -11.02 6.35
N ARG A 58 -13.66 -10.12 5.47
CA ARG A 58 -12.84 -10.48 4.34
C ARG A 58 -11.53 -10.86 4.97
N CYS A 59 -11.51 -12.09 5.48
CA CYS A 59 -10.32 -12.77 5.85
C CYS A 59 -9.48 -12.80 4.57
N GLY A 60 -8.55 -11.85 4.44
CA GLY A 60 -7.66 -11.82 3.29
C GLY A 60 -6.92 -13.16 3.26
N ALA A 61 -6.76 -13.74 2.06
CA ALA A 61 -5.96 -14.94 1.90
C ALA A 61 -4.60 -14.75 2.60
N PRO A 62 -4.05 -15.78 3.27
CA PRO A 62 -2.76 -15.66 3.93
C PRO A 62 -1.70 -15.09 2.99
N ARG A 63 -1.04 -14.01 3.41
CA ARG A 63 0.01 -13.32 2.65
C ARG A 63 1.36 -13.58 3.31
N ILE A 64 2.41 -13.71 2.50
CA ILE A 64 3.80 -13.74 3.00
C ILE A 64 4.10 -12.39 3.68
N LYS A 65 4.77 -12.42 4.84
CA LYS A 65 5.16 -11.22 5.57
C LYS A 65 6.41 -10.56 4.98
N TRP A 66 6.27 -9.97 3.79
CA TRP A 66 7.37 -9.27 3.10
C TRP A 66 8.02 -8.15 3.92
N SER A 67 7.31 -7.58 4.91
CA SER A 67 7.88 -6.61 5.85
C SER A 67 9.11 -7.14 6.63
N ARG A 68 9.25 -8.46 6.77
CA ARG A 68 10.39 -9.11 7.45
C ARG A 68 11.54 -9.46 6.50
N MET A 69 11.43 -9.14 5.22
CA MET A 69 12.42 -9.53 4.21
C MET A 69 13.81 -8.94 4.50
N ARG A 70 13.87 -7.67 4.91
CA ARG A 70 15.14 -6.99 5.23
C ARG A 70 15.95 -7.70 6.31
N GLU A 71 15.29 -8.30 7.29
CA GLU A 71 15.95 -8.97 8.43
C GLU A 71 16.33 -10.43 8.11
N ASN A 72 15.64 -11.06 7.15
CA ASN A 72 15.77 -12.50 6.86
C ASN A 72 16.36 -12.78 5.47
N GLU A 73 16.91 -11.77 4.79
CA GLU A 73 17.41 -11.90 3.41
C GLU A 73 18.45 -13.02 3.26
N ALA A 74 19.45 -13.07 4.15
CA ALA A 74 20.48 -14.11 4.13
C ALA A 74 19.90 -15.52 4.33
N ALA A 75 18.89 -15.67 5.19
CA ALA A 75 18.23 -16.94 5.45
C ALA A 75 17.41 -17.41 4.23
N ILE A 76 16.76 -16.48 3.52
CA ILE A 76 16.06 -16.78 2.27
C ILE A 76 17.06 -17.18 1.19
N THR A 77 18.10 -16.37 0.97
CA THR A 77 19.12 -16.62 -0.07
C THR A 77 19.83 -17.96 0.13
N SER A 78 20.12 -18.36 1.38
CA SER A 78 20.72 -19.67 1.65
C SER A 78 19.78 -20.85 1.37
N ARG A 79 18.46 -20.64 1.39
CA ARG A 79 17.46 -21.69 1.15
C ARG A 79 16.99 -21.81 -0.29
N VAL A 80 17.10 -20.73 -1.08
CA VAL A 80 16.70 -20.76 -2.48
C VAL A 80 17.65 -21.69 -3.24
N ARG A 81 17.10 -22.79 -3.76
CA ARG A 81 17.80 -23.70 -4.67
C ARG A 81 17.34 -23.42 -6.09
N LEU A 82 18.24 -22.90 -6.92
CA LEU A 82 17.93 -22.62 -8.31
C LEU A 82 17.92 -23.93 -9.13
N PRO A 83 16.92 -24.13 -10.00
CA PRO A 83 16.86 -25.29 -10.88
C PRO A 83 17.89 -25.20 -12.01
N THR A 84 18.36 -26.35 -12.50
CA THR A 84 19.12 -26.44 -13.75
C THR A 84 18.24 -26.03 -14.92
N VAL A 85 18.77 -25.19 -15.81
CA VAL A 85 18.03 -24.68 -16.97
C VAL A 85 17.88 -25.78 -18.00
N THR A 86 16.65 -26.25 -18.22
CA THR A 86 16.32 -27.23 -19.27
C THR A 86 15.29 -26.68 -20.26
N ASN A 87 14.21 -26.12 -19.73
CA ASN A 87 13.16 -25.42 -20.46
C ASN A 87 12.86 -24.10 -19.75
N VAL A 88 12.79 -23.00 -20.50
CA VAL A 88 12.66 -21.64 -19.94
C VAL A 88 11.42 -21.49 -19.05
N ASP A 89 10.25 -21.92 -19.50
CA ASP A 89 8.99 -21.75 -18.77
C ASP A 89 8.98 -22.59 -17.49
N GLU A 90 9.42 -23.84 -17.58
CA GLU A 90 9.51 -24.72 -16.42
C GLU A 90 10.54 -24.21 -15.40
N THR A 91 11.69 -23.73 -15.90
CA THR A 91 12.77 -23.22 -15.06
C THR A 91 12.31 -21.97 -14.31
N TRP A 92 11.62 -21.04 -14.99
CA TRP A 92 11.07 -19.83 -14.37
C TRP A 92 10.03 -20.15 -13.30
N LYS A 93 9.12 -21.09 -13.60
CA LYS A 93 8.11 -21.56 -12.64
C LYS A 93 8.77 -22.18 -11.40
N LYS A 94 9.73 -23.10 -11.60
CA LYS A 94 10.47 -23.76 -10.52
C LYS A 94 11.27 -22.77 -9.67
N ALA A 95 11.92 -21.77 -10.29
CA ALA A 95 12.63 -20.72 -9.57
C ALA A 95 11.69 -19.85 -8.73
N THR A 96 10.55 -19.46 -9.30
CA THR A 96 9.52 -18.68 -8.58
C THR A 96 8.97 -19.46 -7.39
N ASP A 97 8.68 -20.75 -7.58
CA ASP A 97 8.20 -21.62 -6.49
C ASP A 97 9.26 -21.79 -5.40
N ALA A 98 10.54 -21.99 -5.75
CA ALA A 98 11.63 -22.10 -4.78
C ALA A 98 11.76 -20.83 -3.90
N ILE A 99 11.70 -19.65 -4.52
CA ILE A 99 11.72 -18.35 -3.81
C ILE A 99 10.50 -18.22 -2.90
N ARG A 100 9.31 -18.56 -3.40
CA ARG A 100 8.06 -18.49 -2.64
C ARG A 100 8.10 -19.42 -1.41
N GLN A 101 8.61 -20.65 -1.56
CA GLN A 101 8.72 -21.60 -0.46
C GLN A 101 9.74 -21.14 0.59
N ALA A 102 10.92 -20.67 0.16
CA ALA A 102 11.91 -20.12 1.08
C ALA A 102 11.35 -18.92 1.87
N ALA A 103 10.63 -18.02 1.21
CA ALA A 103 9.97 -16.89 1.85
C ALA A 103 8.85 -17.32 2.81
N LEU A 104 8.08 -18.36 2.48
CA LEU A 104 7.05 -18.91 3.38
C LEU A 104 7.67 -19.49 4.65
N SER A 105 8.78 -20.20 4.53
CA SER A 105 9.50 -20.79 5.68
C SER A 105 10.13 -19.74 6.59
N GLU A 106 10.79 -18.72 6.02
CA GLU A 106 11.55 -17.74 6.81
C GLU A 106 10.71 -16.56 7.29
N LEU A 107 9.82 -16.03 6.44
CA LEU A 107 9.04 -14.83 6.78
C LEU A 107 7.72 -15.18 7.46
N GLY A 108 7.20 -16.37 7.19
CA GLY A 108 5.89 -16.82 7.62
C GLY A 108 4.74 -16.08 6.93
N ILE A 109 3.52 -16.49 7.26
CA ILE A 109 2.28 -15.93 6.71
C ILE A 109 1.57 -15.02 7.71
N THR A 110 0.84 -14.03 7.20
CA THR A 110 -0.13 -13.28 7.99
C THR A 110 -1.21 -14.23 8.47
N LYS A 111 -1.59 -14.10 9.75
CA LYS A 111 -2.74 -14.84 10.25
C LYS A 111 -3.98 -14.38 9.48
N PRO A 112 -4.82 -15.29 8.97
CA PRO A 112 -6.19 -14.93 8.63
C PRO A 112 -6.80 -14.28 9.87
N VAL A 113 -7.41 -13.09 9.72
CA VAL A 113 -8.08 -12.42 10.84
C VAL A 113 -9.01 -13.45 11.48
N ARG A 114 -8.87 -13.63 12.80
CA ARG A 114 -9.79 -14.45 13.60
C ARG A 114 -10.98 -13.59 13.95
N ARG A 115 -12.17 -14.18 13.86
CA ARG A 115 -13.48 -13.63 14.24
C ARG A 115 -13.34 -12.61 15.36
N LYS A 116 -13.89 -11.43 15.12
CA LYS A 116 -14.13 -10.44 16.16
C LYS A 116 -14.92 -11.13 17.28
N VAL A 117 -14.30 -11.37 18.43
CA VAL A 117 -15.07 -11.64 19.66
C VAL A 117 -15.80 -10.34 19.93
N ASP A 118 -17.13 -10.36 19.86
CA ASP A 118 -17.95 -9.25 20.32
C ASP A 118 -17.64 -9.04 21.79
N LYS A 119 -16.80 -8.04 22.09
CA LYS A 119 -16.72 -7.50 23.44
C LYS A 119 -18.01 -6.73 23.62
N GLN A 120 -18.93 -7.25 24.45
CA GLN A 120 -20.04 -6.44 24.94
C GLN A 120 -19.45 -5.12 25.47
N THR A 121 -19.95 -4.02 24.94
CA THR A 121 -19.71 -2.71 25.52
C THR A 121 -20.73 -2.63 26.66
N TRP A 122 -20.26 -2.56 27.90
CA TRP A 122 -21.15 -2.34 29.03
C TRP A 122 -21.90 -1.02 28.83
N LEU A 123 -23.22 -1.07 29.04
CA LEU A 123 -24.13 0.08 29.05
C LEU A 123 -23.82 1.01 30.22
#